data_AF-A0AAU4V3X6-F1
#
_entry.id   AF-A0AAU4V3X6-F1
#
_cell.length_a   1.000
_cell.length_b   1.000
_cell.length_c   1.000
_cell.angle_alpha   90.00
_cell.angle_beta   90.00
_cell.angle_gamma   90.00
#
_symmetry.space_group_name_H-M   'P 1'
#
loop_
_entity.id
_entity.type
_entity.pdbx_description
1 polymer ?
#
loop_
_entity_poly.entity_id
_entity_poly.type
_entity_poly.pdbx_seq_one_letter_code
_entity_poly.pdbx_strand_id
1 'polypeptide(L)'
;MSYAGFGLACALSGTSLLHHGGDSMASGPGWAVAGVGVLGALASGAVVLRGPRPALRVLLRVVCGLAGIAAFSLLMDVITLVLGQGVDSWASAAHKVLAAVGAVLLAATARSGRSREPAGTAVRAPSAAPRPVQLGAWAATLAFVPYAAMKLVWASGGTFAGITGEEMLAVSERNGASGLFLALESWGLDPTALLAVLGVFLLWGLVRPWGQVFPRWTPFLRGRRVPRWLPLAPALLGAATLAPYGVAGVGYVALATSGAVTMRRGDFHSSGDALLVGWIGMVAFAAYGIALTIAARSYWLRTRPARQRPTDGPRDPTRAR
;
A
#
# COMPACT_ATOMS: atom_id res chain seq x y z
N MET A 1 -4.01 13.81 -18.15
CA MET A 1 -3.74 15.20 -18.57
C MET A 1 -3.17 16.00 -17.41
N SER A 2 -3.89 16.12 -16.27
CA SER A 2 -3.41 16.87 -15.09
C SER A 2 -2.06 16.40 -14.52
N TYR A 3 -1.82 15.08 -14.45
CA TYR A 3 -0.54 14.52 -13.99
C TYR A 3 0.65 14.85 -14.92
N ALA A 4 0.41 14.86 -16.23
CA ALA A 4 1.44 15.23 -17.21
C ALA A 4 1.74 16.74 -17.18
N GLY A 5 0.71 17.57 -17.04
CA GLY A 5 0.87 19.02 -16.89
C GLY A 5 1.62 19.39 -15.60
N PHE A 6 1.34 18.68 -14.50
CA PHE A 6 2.09 18.85 -13.24
C PHE A 6 3.57 18.47 -13.38
N GLY A 7 3.87 17.33 -14.02
CA GLY A 7 5.25 16.92 -14.30
C GLY A 7 6.01 17.92 -15.19
N LEU A 8 5.34 18.46 -16.22
CA LEU A 8 5.90 19.47 -17.11
C LEU A 8 6.17 20.79 -16.38
N ALA A 9 5.22 21.27 -15.56
CA ALA A 9 5.39 22.48 -14.77
C ALA A 9 6.54 22.36 -13.76
N CYS A 10 6.71 21.19 -13.13
CA CYS A 10 7.82 20.93 -12.22
C CYS A 10 9.16 20.85 -12.95
N ALA A 11 9.20 20.23 -14.14
CA ALA A 11 10.40 20.18 -14.98
C ALA A 11 10.83 21.57 -15.46
N LEU A 12 9.88 22.43 -15.85
CA LEU A 12 10.14 23.80 -16.29
C LEU A 12 10.53 24.75 -15.14
N SER A 13 10.05 24.50 -13.92
CA SER A 13 10.38 25.28 -12.73
C SER A 13 11.61 24.79 -11.97
N GLY A 14 12.24 23.69 -12.41
CA GLY A 14 13.38 23.07 -11.69
C GLY A 14 13.00 22.40 -10.37
N THR A 15 11.70 22.18 -10.12
CA THR A 15 11.21 21.58 -8.87
C THR A 15 11.44 20.07 -8.88
N SER A 16 12.30 19.56 -7.99
CA SER A 16 12.57 18.12 -7.90
C SER A 16 11.37 17.34 -7.32
N LEU A 17 10.89 16.36 -8.08
CA LEU A 17 9.74 15.52 -7.69
C LEU A 17 10.12 14.24 -6.94
N LEU A 18 11.34 13.76 -7.17
CA LEU A 18 11.91 12.56 -6.54
C LEU A 18 13.09 13.02 -5.67
N HIS A 19 12.82 13.27 -4.39
CA HIS A 19 13.86 13.62 -3.42
C HIS A 19 14.52 12.32 -2.93
N HIS A 20 15.77 12.10 -3.34
CA HIS A 20 16.69 11.16 -2.68
C HIS A 20 17.93 11.97 -2.33
N GLY A 21 18.34 11.89 -1.06
CA GLY A 21 19.28 12.83 -0.44
C GLY A 21 20.52 13.11 -1.29
N GLY A 22 20.86 14.40 -1.38
CA GLY A 22 22.12 14.92 -1.91
C GLY A 22 22.25 14.81 -3.42
N ASP A 23 21.51 15.65 -4.16
CA ASP A 23 22.01 16.40 -5.33
C ASP A 23 20.82 17.12 -6.02
N SER A 24 20.74 18.43 -5.84
CA SER A 24 19.65 19.30 -6.29
C SER A 24 19.72 19.69 -7.78
N MET A 25 20.28 18.86 -8.68
CA MET A 25 20.51 19.27 -10.08
C MET A 25 20.10 18.28 -11.19
N ALA A 26 19.33 17.23 -10.91
CA ALA A 26 18.80 16.39 -12.00
C ALA A 26 17.38 16.80 -12.41
N SER A 27 17.22 17.48 -13.55
CA SER A 27 15.93 17.79 -14.21
C SER A 27 15.30 16.57 -14.92
N GLY A 28 16.06 15.48 -15.07
CA GLY A 28 15.62 14.22 -15.70
C GLY A 28 14.38 13.53 -15.09
N PRO A 29 14.16 13.52 -13.75
CA PRO A 29 13.03 12.82 -13.16
C PRO A 29 11.67 13.49 -13.46
N GLY A 30 11.62 14.81 -13.62
CA GLY A 30 10.39 15.54 -13.96
C GLY A 30 9.86 15.20 -15.36
N TRP A 31 10.77 15.06 -16.33
CA TRP A 31 10.44 14.64 -17.70
C TRP A 31 9.96 13.19 -17.77
N ALA A 32 10.53 12.29 -16.97
CA ALA A 32 10.07 10.91 -16.87
C ALA A 32 8.62 10.83 -16.34
N VAL A 33 8.29 11.64 -15.32
CA VAL A 33 6.92 11.75 -14.77
C VAL A 33 5.94 12.28 -15.82
N ALA A 34 6.32 13.33 -16.55
CA ALA A 34 5.51 13.87 -17.64
C ALA A 34 5.27 12.81 -18.74
N GLY A 35 6.32 12.07 -19.13
CA GLY A 35 6.23 10.99 -20.11
C GLY A 35 5.29 9.85 -19.70
N VAL A 36 5.39 9.37 -18.46
CA VAL A 36 4.46 8.35 -17.91
C VAL A 36 3.01 8.87 -17.91
N GLY A 37 2.80 10.14 -17.56
CA GLY A 37 1.48 10.78 -17.58
C GLY A 37 0.88 10.92 -18.97
N VAL A 38 1.69 11.27 -19.98
CA VAL A 38 1.26 11.37 -21.39
C VAL A 38 0.92 9.99 -21.94
N LEU A 39 1.79 8.98 -21.72
CA LEU A 39 1.54 7.60 -22.15
C LEU A 39 0.25 7.04 -21.54
N GLY A 40 0.00 7.30 -20.25
CA GLY A 40 -1.25 6.91 -19.59
C GLY A 40 -2.50 7.59 -20.18
N ALA A 41 -2.40 8.88 -20.53
CA ALA A 41 -3.48 9.62 -21.17
C ALA A 41 -3.77 9.13 -22.59
N LEU A 42 -2.73 8.90 -23.41
CA LEU A 42 -2.85 8.37 -24.76
C LEU A 42 -3.41 6.94 -24.76
N ALA A 43 -2.93 6.08 -23.86
CA ALA A 43 -3.44 4.72 -23.74
C ALA A 43 -4.92 4.70 -23.30
N SER A 44 -5.30 5.59 -22.38
CA SER A 44 -6.69 5.73 -21.93
C SER A 44 -7.60 6.27 -23.05
N GLY A 45 -7.16 7.30 -23.78
CA GLY A 45 -7.88 7.84 -24.94
C GLY A 45 -8.03 6.80 -26.05
N ALA A 46 -6.99 5.99 -26.32
CA ALA A 46 -7.07 4.91 -27.29
C ALA A 46 -8.07 3.81 -26.87
N VAL A 47 -8.28 3.56 -25.57
CA VAL A 47 -9.31 2.60 -25.11
C VAL A 47 -10.71 3.15 -25.37
N VAL A 48 -10.92 4.45 -25.13
CA VAL A 48 -12.20 5.13 -25.37
C VAL A 48 -12.53 5.15 -26.87
N LEU A 49 -11.54 5.43 -27.71
CA LEU A 49 -11.74 5.58 -29.16
C LEU A 49 -11.77 4.26 -29.94
N ARG A 50 -10.94 3.27 -29.56
CA ARG A 50 -10.72 2.03 -30.35
C ARG A 50 -11.16 0.76 -29.65
N GLY A 51 -11.73 0.88 -28.45
CA GLY A 51 -12.10 -0.25 -27.61
C GLY A 51 -10.90 -0.94 -26.94
N PRO A 52 -11.17 -1.82 -25.96
CA PRO A 52 -10.14 -2.35 -25.07
C PRO A 52 -9.40 -3.55 -25.69
N ARG A 53 -8.42 -3.28 -26.57
CA ARG A 53 -7.51 -4.28 -27.17
C ARG A 53 -6.56 -4.90 -26.14
N PRO A 54 -6.10 -6.16 -26.32
CA PRO A 54 -5.24 -6.86 -25.36
C PRO A 54 -3.91 -6.13 -25.13
N ALA A 55 -3.25 -5.66 -26.19
CA ALA A 55 -2.01 -4.89 -26.09
C ALA A 55 -2.18 -3.60 -25.29
N LEU A 56 -3.31 -2.90 -25.49
CA LEU A 56 -3.62 -1.67 -24.78
C LEU A 56 -3.92 -1.90 -23.29
N ARG A 57 -4.49 -3.05 -22.95
CA ARG A 57 -4.66 -3.48 -21.54
C ARG A 57 -3.33 -3.82 -20.89
N VAL A 58 -2.38 -4.43 -21.61
CA VAL A 58 -1.03 -4.69 -21.11
C VAL A 58 -0.31 -3.37 -20.87
N LEU A 59 -0.36 -2.44 -21.83
CA LEU A 59 0.21 -1.09 -21.68
C LEU A 59 -0.38 -0.36 -20.47
N LEU A 60 -1.70 -0.34 -20.30
CA LEU A 60 -2.35 0.26 -19.13
C LEU A 60 -1.91 -0.38 -17.81
N ARG A 61 -1.67 -1.71 -17.77
CA ARG A 61 -1.16 -2.39 -16.57
C ARG A 61 0.29 -2.02 -16.28
N VAL A 62 1.13 -1.92 -17.30
CA VAL A 62 2.53 -1.49 -17.18
C VAL A 62 2.59 -0.05 -16.66
N VAL A 63 1.84 0.87 -17.28
CA VAL A 63 1.78 2.28 -16.82
C VAL A 63 1.17 2.39 -15.43
N CYS A 64 0.18 1.55 -15.08
CA CYS A 64 -0.34 1.47 -13.72
C CYS A 64 0.71 0.99 -12.70
N GLY A 65 1.54 0.01 -13.07
CA GLY A 65 2.65 -0.45 -12.26
C GLY A 65 3.69 0.65 -12.03
N LEU A 66 4.08 1.35 -13.10
CA LEU A 66 5.01 2.49 -13.04
C LEU A 66 4.44 3.65 -12.21
N ALA A 67 3.16 3.97 -12.34
CA ALA A 67 2.50 4.97 -11.50
C ALA A 67 2.41 4.54 -10.03
N GLY A 68 2.23 3.24 -9.76
CA GLY A 68 2.30 2.69 -8.40
C GLY A 68 3.70 2.80 -7.79
N ILE A 69 4.74 2.56 -8.60
CA ILE A 69 6.14 2.78 -8.20
C ILE A 69 6.44 4.27 -8.00
N ALA A 70 5.84 5.18 -8.78
CA ALA A 70 5.99 6.62 -8.57
C ALA A 70 5.23 7.13 -7.33
N ALA A 71 4.15 6.44 -6.93
CA ALA A 71 3.44 6.66 -5.67
C ALA A 71 4.17 6.06 -4.45
N PHE A 72 5.32 5.41 -4.67
CA PHE A 72 6.16 4.86 -3.63
C PHE A 72 6.56 5.97 -2.65
N SER A 73 6.40 5.71 -1.35
CA SER A 73 6.53 6.66 -0.24
C SER A 73 5.33 7.57 0.05
N LEU A 74 4.19 7.46 -0.66
CA LEU A 74 2.98 8.21 -0.27
C LEU A 74 2.51 7.85 1.15
N LEU A 75 2.63 6.57 1.52
CA LEU A 75 2.31 6.11 2.87
C LEU A 75 3.23 6.77 3.91
N MET A 76 4.51 6.97 3.59
CA MET A 76 5.45 7.63 4.50
C MET A 76 5.03 9.08 4.72
N ASP A 77 4.67 9.82 3.66
CA ASP A 77 4.18 11.19 3.77
C ASP A 77 2.90 11.29 4.62
N VAL A 78 2.00 10.31 4.51
CA VAL A 78 0.79 10.26 5.35
C VAL A 78 1.14 9.97 6.80
N ILE A 79 2.07 9.04 7.05
CA ILE A 79 2.53 8.69 8.40
C ILE A 79 3.20 9.91 9.04
N THR A 80 4.09 10.60 8.32
CA THR A 80 4.78 11.80 8.82
C THR A 80 3.76 12.88 9.17
N LEU A 81 2.82 13.20 8.28
CA LEU A 81 1.74 14.16 8.55
C LEU A 81 0.89 13.79 9.78
N VAL A 82 0.49 12.51 9.92
CA VAL A 82 -0.31 12.02 11.06
C VAL A 82 0.47 12.12 12.37
N LEU A 83 1.78 11.90 12.33
CA LEU A 83 2.66 12.06 13.48
C LEU A 83 3.04 13.51 13.76
N GLY A 84 2.48 14.48 13.02
CA GLY A 84 2.74 15.91 13.21
C GLY A 84 4.07 16.38 12.61
N GLN A 85 4.66 15.62 11.70
CA GLN A 85 5.82 16.01 10.92
C GLN A 85 5.37 16.70 9.63
N GLY A 86 6.11 17.71 9.19
CA GLY A 86 5.95 18.25 7.84
C GLY A 86 6.36 17.23 6.78
N VAL A 87 5.89 17.41 5.54
CA VAL A 87 6.44 16.69 4.39
C VAL A 87 7.68 17.42 3.88
N ASP A 88 8.71 16.68 3.47
CA ASP A 88 9.96 17.25 2.95
C ASP A 88 9.72 18.21 1.77
N SER A 89 8.68 17.92 0.97
CA SER A 89 8.22 18.80 -0.10
C SER A 89 6.74 18.54 -0.44
N TRP A 90 5.93 19.59 -0.37
CA TRP A 90 4.53 19.56 -0.81
C TRP A 90 4.39 19.19 -2.30
N ALA A 91 5.38 19.51 -3.13
CA ALA A 91 5.38 19.12 -4.55
C ALA A 91 5.59 17.61 -4.74
N SER A 92 6.46 17.00 -3.93
CA SER A 92 6.67 15.55 -3.95
C SER A 92 5.45 14.80 -3.40
N ALA A 93 4.82 15.31 -2.33
CA ALA A 93 3.57 14.76 -1.82
C ALA A 93 2.43 14.81 -2.86
N ALA A 94 2.25 15.97 -3.52
CA ALA A 94 1.27 16.13 -4.58
C ALA A 94 1.53 15.19 -5.78
N HIS A 95 2.79 15.02 -6.18
CA HIS A 95 3.21 14.05 -7.19
C HIS A 95 2.77 12.63 -6.85
N LYS A 96 3.08 12.17 -5.63
CA LYS A 96 2.75 10.82 -5.16
C LYS A 96 1.24 10.58 -5.08
N VAL A 97 0.46 11.59 -4.63
CA VAL A 97 -1.01 11.54 -4.63
C VAL A 97 -1.55 11.42 -6.06
N LEU A 98 -1.08 12.27 -6.98
CA LEU A 98 -1.51 12.24 -8.38
C LEU A 98 -1.12 10.92 -9.07
N ALA A 99 0.05 10.36 -8.75
CA ALA A 99 0.49 9.06 -9.24
C ALA A 99 -0.43 7.94 -8.76
N ALA A 100 -0.81 7.95 -7.47
CA ALA A 100 -1.75 6.99 -6.89
C ALA A 100 -3.15 7.09 -7.52
N VAL A 101 -3.67 8.31 -7.69
CA VAL A 101 -4.96 8.55 -8.38
C VAL A 101 -4.88 8.08 -9.83
N GLY A 102 -3.79 8.39 -10.53
CA GLY A 102 -3.52 7.94 -11.90
C GLY A 102 -3.52 6.42 -12.03
N ALA A 103 -2.84 5.70 -11.12
CA ALA A 103 -2.83 4.25 -11.08
C ALA A 103 -4.23 3.66 -10.89
N VAL A 104 -5.04 4.22 -9.98
CA VAL A 104 -6.43 3.78 -9.75
C VAL A 104 -7.29 3.99 -11.00
N LEU A 105 -7.17 5.14 -11.65
CA LEU A 105 -7.91 5.45 -12.87
C LEU A 105 -7.50 4.54 -14.03
N LEU A 106 -6.20 4.32 -14.26
CA LEU A 106 -5.71 3.41 -15.30
C LEU A 106 -6.19 1.96 -15.06
N ALA A 107 -6.17 1.51 -13.80
CA ALA A 107 -6.70 0.21 -13.42
C ALA A 107 -8.21 0.11 -13.63
N ALA A 108 -8.96 1.20 -13.43
CA ALA A 108 -10.39 1.28 -13.72
C ALA A 108 -10.68 1.23 -15.23
N THR A 109 -9.94 1.99 -16.04
CA THR A 109 -10.04 2.02 -17.51
C THR A 109 -9.68 0.68 -18.15
N ALA A 110 -8.65 0.00 -17.63
CA ALA A 110 -8.32 -1.36 -18.07
C ALA A 110 -9.43 -2.39 -17.79
N ARG A 111 -10.36 -2.06 -16.87
CA ARG A 111 -11.48 -2.92 -16.44
C ARG A 111 -12.84 -2.50 -17.01
N SER A 112 -12.98 -1.29 -17.54
CA SER A 112 -14.25 -0.74 -18.03
C SER A 112 -14.83 -1.51 -19.22
N GLY A 113 -14.00 -2.23 -19.98
CA GLY A 113 -14.43 -3.18 -21.02
C GLY A 113 -15.19 -4.41 -20.52
N ARG A 114 -15.49 -4.52 -19.21
CA ARG A 114 -16.20 -5.64 -18.60
C ARG A 114 -17.37 -5.16 -17.71
N SER A 115 -18.42 -4.57 -18.29
CA SER A 115 -19.84 -4.62 -17.86
C SER A 115 -20.64 -3.67 -18.77
N ARG A 116 -21.68 -4.03 -19.54
CA ARG A 116 -22.81 -4.99 -19.43
C ARG A 116 -23.91 -4.56 -18.45
N GLU A 117 -25.03 -4.17 -19.07
CA GLU A 117 -26.45 -4.07 -18.68
C GLU A 117 -26.85 -4.04 -17.18
N PRO A 118 -27.81 -3.17 -16.82
CA PRO A 118 -28.35 -3.07 -15.47
C PRO A 118 -29.26 -4.28 -15.19
N ALA A 119 -28.75 -5.22 -14.40
CA ALA A 119 -29.54 -6.30 -13.80
C ALA A 119 -29.53 -6.12 -12.28
N GLY A 120 -30.65 -6.46 -11.63
CA GLY A 120 -30.91 -6.25 -10.20
C GLY A 120 -29.72 -6.55 -9.29
N THR A 121 -29.45 -5.60 -8.38
CA THR A 121 -28.30 -5.66 -7.46
C THR A 121 -28.68 -6.43 -6.20
N ALA A 122 -28.28 -7.70 -6.10
CA ALA A 122 -28.34 -8.43 -4.84
C ALA A 122 -27.09 -8.14 -4.00
N VAL A 123 -27.30 -7.76 -2.73
CA VAL A 123 -26.21 -7.57 -1.76
C VAL A 123 -25.79 -8.93 -1.22
N ARG A 124 -24.51 -9.28 -1.38
CA ARG A 124 -23.95 -10.57 -0.95
C ARG A 124 -23.86 -10.65 0.59
N ALA A 125 -24.18 -11.81 1.15
CA ALA A 125 -24.06 -12.07 2.59
C ALA A 125 -22.59 -11.92 3.07
N PRO A 126 -22.36 -11.45 4.31
CA PRO A 126 -21.01 -11.33 4.85
C PRO A 126 -20.34 -12.70 4.89
N SER A 127 -19.10 -12.78 4.41
CA SER A 127 -18.35 -14.05 4.39
C SER A 127 -16.86 -13.87 4.67
N ALA A 128 -16.29 -14.85 5.36
CA ALA A 128 -14.85 -14.96 5.57
C ALA A 128 -14.13 -15.21 4.22
N ALA A 129 -12.87 -14.81 4.14
CA ALA A 129 -12.06 -15.09 2.97
C ALA A 129 -11.78 -16.60 2.82
N PRO A 130 -11.48 -17.09 1.60
CA PRO A 130 -11.05 -18.47 1.39
C PRO A 130 -9.82 -18.83 2.23
N ARG A 131 -9.69 -20.11 2.64
CA ARG A 131 -8.56 -20.63 3.42
C ARG A 131 -7.17 -20.15 2.97
N PRO A 132 -6.78 -20.15 1.68
CA PRO A 132 -5.45 -19.67 1.28
C PRO A 132 -5.20 -18.19 1.61
N VAL A 133 -6.25 -17.35 1.54
CA VAL A 133 -6.14 -15.92 1.92
C VAL A 133 -5.99 -15.78 3.43
N GLN A 134 -6.66 -16.63 4.22
CA GLN A 134 -6.50 -16.64 5.68
C GLN A 134 -5.10 -17.12 6.08
N LEU A 135 -4.56 -18.14 5.41
CA LEU A 135 -3.19 -18.62 5.62
C LEU A 135 -2.16 -17.54 5.26
N GLY A 136 -2.36 -16.82 4.15
CA GLY A 136 -1.53 -15.66 3.81
C GLY A 136 -1.56 -14.57 4.87
N ALA A 137 -2.73 -14.30 5.47
CA ALA A 137 -2.85 -13.34 6.56
C ALA A 137 -2.15 -13.80 7.85
N TRP A 138 -2.21 -15.10 8.16
CA TRP A 138 -1.44 -15.69 9.24
C TRP A 138 0.07 -15.59 9.00
N ALA A 139 0.54 -15.97 7.81
CA ALA A 139 1.95 -15.88 7.45
C ALA A 139 2.48 -14.44 7.58
N ALA A 140 1.72 -13.45 7.10
CA ALA A 140 2.06 -12.03 7.26
C ALA A 140 2.05 -11.57 8.72
N THR A 141 1.10 -12.05 9.53
CA THR A 141 1.05 -11.74 10.98
C THR A 141 2.27 -12.32 11.69
N LEU A 142 2.65 -13.57 11.38
CA LEU A 142 3.83 -14.23 11.94
C LEU A 142 5.13 -13.55 11.50
N ALA A 143 5.19 -13.05 10.25
CA ALA A 143 6.35 -12.32 9.75
C ALA A 143 6.63 -11.02 10.54
N PHE A 144 5.62 -10.43 11.19
CA PHE A 144 5.80 -9.28 12.07
C PHE A 144 6.26 -9.64 13.48
N VAL A 145 6.23 -10.90 13.90
CA VAL A 145 6.61 -11.30 15.27
C VAL A 145 8.08 -10.95 15.57
N PRO A 146 9.07 -11.29 14.70
CA PRO A 146 10.46 -10.89 14.94
C PRO A 146 10.63 -9.37 14.97
N TYR A 147 9.90 -8.64 14.11
CA TYR A 147 9.94 -7.18 14.05
C TYR A 147 9.38 -6.55 15.33
N ALA A 148 8.23 -7.04 15.81
CA ALA A 148 7.63 -6.57 17.06
C ALA A 148 8.52 -6.91 18.27
N ALA A 149 9.10 -8.11 18.32
CA ALA A 149 10.03 -8.50 19.38
C ALA A 149 11.26 -7.58 19.42
N MET A 150 11.88 -7.33 18.27
CA MET A 150 13.00 -6.38 18.16
C MET A 150 12.62 -4.98 18.66
N LYS A 151 11.48 -4.44 18.19
CA LYS A 151 11.00 -3.11 18.62
C LYS A 151 10.69 -3.06 20.12
N LEU A 152 10.13 -4.13 20.69
CA LEU A 152 9.87 -4.22 22.14
C LEU A 152 11.16 -4.29 22.96
N VAL A 153 12.21 -4.95 22.46
CA VAL A 153 13.52 -4.97 23.12
C VAL A 153 14.09 -3.56 23.20
N TRP A 154 14.10 -2.81 22.09
CA TRP A 154 14.55 -1.41 22.12
C TRP A 154 13.66 -0.52 22.99
N ALA A 155 12.34 -0.66 22.89
CA ALA A 155 11.40 0.12 23.66
C ALA A 155 11.46 -0.13 25.19
N SER A 156 11.99 -1.29 25.60
CA SER A 156 12.25 -1.62 27.01
C SER A 156 13.66 -1.24 27.47
N GLY A 157 14.43 -0.51 26.65
CA GLY A 157 15.81 -0.11 26.94
C GLY A 157 16.84 -1.21 26.70
N GLY A 158 16.43 -2.36 26.16
CA GLY A 158 17.33 -3.46 25.82
C GLY A 158 18.17 -3.19 24.58
N THR A 159 19.15 -4.07 24.36
CA THR A 159 20.05 -4.03 23.19
C THR A 159 19.64 -5.08 22.18
N PHE A 160 19.50 -4.67 20.91
CA PHE A 160 19.34 -5.59 19.79
C PHE A 160 20.17 -5.12 18.61
N ALA A 161 20.83 -6.06 17.90
CA ALA A 161 21.73 -5.75 16.79
C ALA A 161 22.77 -4.67 17.15
N GLY A 162 23.38 -4.81 18.33
CA GLY A 162 24.44 -3.93 18.81
C GLY A 162 24.02 -2.52 19.23
N ILE A 163 22.75 -2.12 19.07
CA ILE A 163 22.23 -0.80 19.45
C ILE A 163 21.22 -0.90 20.59
N THR A 164 21.35 -0.01 21.57
CA THR A 164 20.44 0.12 22.72
C THR A 164 19.18 0.90 22.36
N GLY A 165 18.14 0.78 23.19
CA GLY A 165 16.93 1.59 23.06
C GLY A 165 17.19 3.10 23.13
N GLU A 166 18.08 3.53 24.04
CA GLU A 166 18.44 4.94 24.21
C GLU A 166 19.20 5.49 22.99
N GLU A 167 20.14 4.72 22.45
CA GLU A 167 20.84 5.08 21.21
C GLU A 167 19.87 5.16 20.03
N MET A 168 18.89 4.25 19.95
CA MET A 168 17.86 4.29 18.90
C MET A 168 16.97 5.55 19.03
N LEU A 169 16.57 5.91 20.25
CA LEU A 169 15.80 7.13 20.51
C LEU A 169 16.59 8.39 20.13
N ALA A 170 17.89 8.43 20.46
CA ALA A 170 18.77 9.54 20.07
C ALA A 170 18.94 9.63 18.54
N VAL A 171 19.00 8.49 17.85
CA VAL A 171 18.99 8.43 16.38
C VAL A 171 17.67 8.94 15.82
N SER A 172 16.52 8.56 16.40
CA SER A 172 15.19 9.08 16.02
C SER A 172 15.12 10.60 16.18
N GLU A 173 15.62 11.14 17.30
CA GLU A 173 15.66 12.58 17.57
C GLU A 173 16.55 13.31 16.56
N ARG A 174 17.77 12.80 16.30
CA ARG A 174 18.68 13.34 15.30
C ARG A 174 18.10 13.33 13.89
N ASN A 175 17.30 12.32 13.57
CA ASN A 175 16.61 12.19 12.29
C ASN A 175 15.36 13.07 12.18
N GLY A 176 15.07 13.89 13.19
CA GLY A 176 14.00 14.90 13.17
C GLY A 176 12.63 14.35 13.53
N ALA A 177 12.54 13.20 14.21
CA ALA A 177 11.28 12.64 14.66
C ALA A 177 10.44 13.66 15.45
N SER A 178 9.12 13.63 15.29
CA SER A 178 8.25 14.62 15.92
C SER A 178 8.21 14.45 17.43
N GLY A 179 7.86 15.53 18.14
CA GLY A 179 7.64 15.46 19.58
C GLY A 179 6.62 14.39 20.00
N LEU A 180 5.61 14.09 19.17
CA LEU A 180 4.69 12.98 19.43
C LEU A 180 5.36 11.60 19.25
N PHE A 181 6.21 11.44 18.23
CA PHE A 181 6.96 10.20 18.02
C PHE A 181 7.93 9.95 19.17
N LEU A 182 8.69 10.96 19.56
CA LEU A 182 9.62 10.91 20.68
C LEU A 182 8.90 10.69 22.02
N ALA A 183 7.74 11.32 22.25
CA ALA A 183 6.95 11.10 23.45
C ALA A 183 6.46 9.64 23.56
N LEU A 184 5.93 9.08 22.46
CA LEU A 184 5.51 7.68 22.44
C LEU A 184 6.71 6.73 22.65
N GLU A 185 7.82 6.98 21.98
CA GLU A 185 9.04 6.18 22.09
C GLU A 185 9.61 6.26 23.53
N SER A 186 9.57 7.42 24.17
CA SER A 186 9.97 7.61 25.59
C SER A 186 9.06 6.85 26.58
N TRP A 187 7.82 6.55 26.20
CA TRP A 187 6.90 5.71 26.98
C TRP A 187 7.03 4.22 26.65
N GLY A 188 8.02 3.83 25.84
CA GLY A 188 8.21 2.45 25.39
C GLY A 188 7.17 2.01 24.35
N LEU A 189 6.50 2.97 23.70
CA LEU A 189 5.53 2.71 22.63
C LEU A 189 6.12 3.08 21.28
N ASP A 190 6.77 2.12 20.63
CA ASP A 190 7.30 2.34 19.28
C ASP A 190 6.14 2.61 18.28
N PRO A 191 6.08 3.81 17.65
CA PRO A 191 4.97 4.17 16.77
C PRO A 191 4.85 3.27 15.53
N THR A 192 5.97 2.70 15.07
CA THR A 192 5.98 1.78 13.93
C THR A 192 5.42 0.40 14.30
N ALA A 193 5.62 -0.07 15.53
CA ALA A 193 5.00 -1.27 16.07
C ALA A 193 3.50 -1.07 16.27
N LEU A 194 3.07 0.09 16.77
CA LEU A 194 1.64 0.43 16.84
C LEU A 194 1.00 0.44 15.45
N LEU A 195 1.67 1.02 14.46
CA LEU A 195 1.20 1.01 13.08
C LEU A 195 1.16 -0.41 12.49
N ALA A 196 2.13 -1.27 12.83
CA ALA A 196 2.12 -2.67 12.45
C ALA A 196 0.92 -3.41 13.06
N VAL A 197 0.57 -3.14 14.32
CA VAL A 197 -0.63 -3.70 14.98
C VAL A 197 -1.91 -3.23 14.27
N LEU A 198 -2.02 -1.94 13.95
CA LEU A 198 -3.14 -1.39 13.17
C LEU A 198 -3.21 -2.02 11.77
N GLY A 199 -2.06 -2.26 11.15
CA GLY A 199 -1.97 -2.96 9.87
C GLY A 199 -2.45 -4.40 9.96
N VAL A 200 -1.99 -5.16 10.93
CA VAL A 200 -2.46 -6.53 11.20
C VAL A 200 -3.96 -6.55 11.47
N PHE A 201 -4.46 -5.60 12.26
CA PHE A 201 -5.90 -5.43 12.49
C PHE A 201 -6.65 -5.18 11.16
N LEU A 202 -6.18 -4.26 10.32
CA LEU A 202 -6.75 -3.98 9.00
C LEU A 202 -6.75 -5.22 8.11
N LEU A 203 -5.65 -5.97 8.06
CA LEU A 203 -5.51 -7.21 7.30
C LEU A 203 -6.55 -8.23 7.74
N TRP A 204 -6.70 -8.44 9.05
CA TRP A 204 -7.72 -9.34 9.59
C TRP A 204 -9.15 -8.86 9.33
N GLY A 205 -9.37 -7.55 9.29
CA GLY A 205 -10.65 -6.97 8.88
C GLY A 205 -11.02 -7.33 7.43
N LEU A 206 -10.05 -7.27 6.51
CA LEU A 206 -10.25 -7.68 5.11
C LEU A 206 -10.53 -9.19 4.97
N VAL A 207 -10.01 -10.00 5.89
CA VAL A 207 -10.12 -11.47 5.84
C VAL A 207 -11.38 -11.98 6.54
N ARG A 208 -11.79 -11.37 7.65
CA ARG A 208 -12.89 -11.84 8.49
C ARG A 208 -14.23 -11.16 8.17
N PRO A 209 -15.37 -11.76 8.57
CA PRO A 209 -16.69 -11.16 8.34
C PRO A 209 -16.89 -9.80 9.02
N TRP A 210 -16.17 -9.54 10.13
CA TRP A 210 -16.31 -8.30 10.89
C TRP A 210 -15.81 -7.05 10.14
N GLY A 211 -14.98 -7.20 9.11
CA GLY A 211 -14.66 -6.07 8.24
C GLY A 211 -15.76 -5.73 7.24
N GLN A 212 -16.83 -6.54 7.14
CA GLN A 212 -18.00 -6.27 6.29
C GLN A 212 -19.22 -5.86 7.10
N VAL A 213 -19.29 -6.25 8.38
CA VAL A 213 -20.36 -5.91 9.33
C VAL A 213 -19.72 -5.57 10.66
N PHE A 214 -20.06 -4.42 11.21
CA PHE A 214 -19.55 -3.99 12.50
C PHE A 214 -19.90 -5.00 13.60
N PRO A 215 -18.90 -5.48 14.36
CA PRO A 215 -19.05 -6.53 15.34
C PRO A 215 -19.85 -6.08 16.57
N ARG A 216 -20.19 -7.03 17.45
CA ARG A 216 -21.01 -6.73 18.66
C ARG A 216 -20.29 -5.83 19.66
N TRP A 217 -18.97 -5.77 19.63
CA TRP A 217 -18.14 -4.94 20.50
C TRP A 217 -18.06 -3.46 20.07
N THR A 218 -18.60 -3.08 18.90
CA THR A 218 -18.78 -1.67 18.51
C THR A 218 -20.21 -1.23 18.82
N PRO A 219 -20.52 -0.71 20.03
CA PRO A 219 -21.89 -0.53 20.51
C PRO A 219 -22.75 0.35 19.60
N PHE A 220 -22.19 1.43 19.05
CA PHE A 220 -22.93 2.38 18.21
C PHE A 220 -23.14 1.94 16.76
N LEU A 221 -22.35 0.99 16.26
CA LEU A 221 -22.35 0.58 14.85
C LEU A 221 -22.74 -0.89 14.66
N ARG A 222 -22.98 -1.62 15.74
CA ARG A 222 -23.28 -3.06 15.75
C ARG A 222 -24.28 -3.45 14.66
N GLY A 223 -23.92 -4.47 13.87
CA GLY A 223 -24.79 -5.04 12.84
C GLY A 223 -24.94 -4.17 11.58
N ARG A 224 -24.43 -2.94 11.57
CA ARG A 224 -24.37 -2.12 10.35
C ARG A 224 -23.30 -2.65 9.40
N ARG A 225 -23.54 -2.50 8.10
CA ARG A 225 -22.55 -2.81 7.07
C ARG A 225 -21.41 -1.80 7.10
N VAL A 226 -20.19 -2.31 7.04
CA VAL A 226 -19.00 -1.47 6.90
C VAL A 226 -18.95 -0.94 5.46
N PRO A 227 -18.83 0.38 5.24
CA PRO A 227 -18.65 0.94 3.90
C PRO A 227 -17.44 0.29 3.22
N ARG A 228 -17.60 -0.22 1.99
CA ARG A 228 -16.57 -1.02 1.31
C ARG A 228 -15.20 -0.35 1.25
N TRP A 229 -15.18 0.97 1.12
CA TRP A 229 -13.97 1.77 0.94
C TRP A 229 -13.25 2.06 2.26
N LEU A 230 -13.93 1.91 3.40
CA LEU A 230 -13.35 2.18 4.72
C LEU A 230 -12.13 1.28 5.00
N PRO A 231 -12.19 -0.06 4.89
CA PRO A 231 -10.99 -0.89 4.99
C PRO A 231 -10.20 -0.95 3.69
N LEU A 232 -10.84 -0.77 2.54
CA LEU A 232 -10.16 -0.98 1.26
C LEU A 232 -9.21 0.16 0.87
N ALA A 233 -9.56 1.41 1.16
CA ALA A 233 -8.69 2.54 0.84
C ALA A 233 -7.33 2.47 1.57
N PRO A 234 -7.27 2.33 2.91
CA PRO A 234 -5.99 2.17 3.60
C PRO A 234 -5.28 0.87 3.21
N ALA A 235 -6.02 -0.21 2.89
CA ALA A 235 -5.42 -1.46 2.44
C ALA A 235 -4.74 -1.34 1.06
N LEU A 236 -5.35 -0.62 0.12
CA LEU A 236 -4.77 -0.36 -1.19
C LEU A 236 -3.57 0.57 -1.07
N LEU A 237 -3.65 1.60 -0.22
CA LEU A 237 -2.53 2.49 0.05
C LEU A 237 -1.34 1.72 0.65
N GLY A 238 -1.58 0.94 1.71
CA GLY A 238 -0.56 0.11 2.35
C GLY A 238 0.01 -0.96 1.42
N ALA A 239 -0.82 -1.59 0.59
CA ALA A 239 -0.37 -2.59 -0.38
C ALA A 239 0.51 -1.96 -1.48
N ALA A 240 0.13 -0.78 -1.97
CA ALA A 240 0.87 -0.06 -3.00
C ALA A 240 2.25 0.40 -2.53
N THR A 241 2.47 0.60 -1.23
CA THR A 241 3.75 1.04 -0.68
C THR A 241 4.56 -0.09 -0.08
N LEU A 242 3.97 -0.91 0.79
CA LEU A 242 4.71 -1.93 1.54
C LEU A 242 5.10 -3.13 0.69
N ALA A 243 4.28 -3.50 -0.31
CA ALA A 243 4.63 -4.61 -1.19
C ALA A 243 5.89 -4.34 -2.02
N PRO A 244 6.00 -3.23 -2.79
CA PRO A 244 7.24 -2.94 -3.51
C PRO A 244 8.39 -2.64 -2.55
N TYR A 245 8.15 -2.00 -1.41
CA TYR A 245 9.20 -1.65 -0.44
C TYR A 245 9.82 -2.91 0.13
N GLY A 246 8.99 -3.81 0.66
CA GLY A 246 9.45 -5.07 1.20
C GLY A 246 10.09 -5.96 0.13
N VAL A 247 9.49 -6.12 -1.05
CA VAL A 247 10.04 -7.01 -2.09
C VAL A 247 11.38 -6.52 -2.63
N ALA A 248 11.49 -5.23 -2.95
CA ALA A 248 12.76 -4.63 -3.38
C ALA A 248 13.80 -4.67 -2.25
N GLY A 249 13.38 -4.39 -1.02
CA GLY A 249 14.20 -4.46 0.17
C GLY A 249 14.75 -5.87 0.42
N VAL A 250 13.91 -6.91 0.32
CA VAL A 250 14.31 -8.33 0.41
C VAL A 250 15.34 -8.66 -0.68
N GLY A 251 15.12 -8.19 -1.91
CA GLY A 251 16.10 -8.36 -2.99
C GLY A 251 17.45 -7.70 -2.68
N TYR A 252 17.43 -6.47 -2.14
CA TYR A 252 18.63 -5.75 -1.72
C TYR A 252 19.37 -6.47 -0.59
N VAL A 253 18.69 -6.88 0.48
CA VAL A 253 19.34 -7.60 1.59
C VAL A 253 19.84 -8.98 1.16
N ALA A 254 19.17 -9.65 0.22
CA ALA A 254 19.65 -10.90 -0.37
C ALA A 254 20.95 -10.71 -1.15
N LEU A 255 21.02 -9.68 -2.02
CA LEU A 255 22.24 -9.32 -2.74
C LEU A 255 23.36 -8.89 -1.79
N ALA A 256 23.03 -8.20 -0.70
CA ALA A 256 24.00 -7.80 0.32
C ALA A 256 24.55 -9.02 1.08
N THR A 257 23.67 -9.98 1.39
CA THR A 257 24.05 -11.25 2.04
C THR A 257 24.95 -12.09 1.14
N SER A 258 24.74 -12.05 -0.18
CA SER A 258 25.59 -12.76 -1.14
C SER A 258 26.90 -12.03 -1.46
N GLY A 259 27.15 -10.84 -0.88
CA GLY A 259 28.32 -10.01 -1.18
C GLY A 259 28.28 -9.33 -2.55
N ALA A 260 27.16 -9.39 -3.27
CA ALA A 260 27.02 -8.77 -4.60
C ALA A 260 26.88 -7.24 -4.50
N VAL A 261 26.36 -6.75 -3.38
CA VAL A 261 26.31 -5.32 -3.03
C VAL A 261 26.79 -5.11 -1.60
N THR A 262 27.27 -3.92 -1.29
CA THR A 262 27.69 -3.58 0.07
C THR A 262 26.53 -3.05 0.89
N MET A 263 26.32 -3.63 2.08
CA MET A 263 25.39 -3.09 3.07
C MET A 263 26.06 -1.93 3.79
N ARG A 264 25.48 -0.73 3.68
CA ARG A 264 25.95 0.43 4.45
C ARG A 264 25.46 0.28 5.90
N ARG A 265 26.36 0.41 6.87
CA ARG A 265 26.04 0.32 8.31
C ARG A 265 24.99 1.34 8.76
N GLY A 266 24.95 2.53 8.14
CA GLY A 266 24.06 3.61 8.56
C GLY A 266 24.35 4.04 9.99
N ASP A 267 23.30 4.09 10.81
CA ASP A 267 23.37 4.41 12.24
C ASP A 267 23.70 3.19 13.12
N PHE A 268 23.83 1.99 12.55
CA PHE A 268 24.24 0.80 13.28
C PHE A 268 25.75 0.70 13.45
N HIS A 269 26.19 0.03 14.52
CA HIS A 269 27.60 -0.19 14.83
C HIS A 269 28.32 -1.05 13.77
N SER A 270 27.63 -2.00 13.15
CA SER A 270 28.18 -2.81 12.06
C SER A 270 27.22 -2.96 10.88
N SER A 271 27.76 -3.25 9.69
CA SER A 271 26.96 -3.61 8.51
C SER A 271 26.20 -4.93 8.69
N GLY A 272 26.69 -5.84 9.56
CA GLY A 272 26.01 -7.08 9.90
C GLY A 272 24.74 -6.85 10.72
N ASP A 273 24.80 -5.93 11.68
CA ASP A 273 23.64 -5.50 12.48
C ASP A 273 22.58 -4.83 11.61
N ALA A 274 23.00 -3.92 10.73
CA ALA A 274 22.12 -3.29 9.77
C ALA A 274 21.45 -4.33 8.84
N LEU A 275 22.21 -5.35 8.41
CA LEU A 275 21.70 -6.43 7.57
C LEU A 275 20.67 -7.30 8.31
N LEU A 276 20.93 -7.63 9.58
CA LEU A 276 20.01 -8.40 10.43
C LEU A 276 18.67 -7.66 10.61
N VAL A 277 18.72 -6.40 10.99
CA VAL A 277 17.52 -5.55 11.15
C VAL A 277 16.82 -5.38 9.79
N GLY A 278 17.59 -5.22 8.72
CA GLY A 278 17.10 -5.16 7.35
C GLY A 278 16.30 -6.41 6.96
N TRP A 279 16.81 -7.61 7.23
CA TRP A 279 16.09 -8.85 6.97
C TRP A 279 14.77 -8.92 7.75
N ILE A 280 14.79 -8.61 9.04
CA ILE A 280 13.60 -8.64 9.89
C ILE A 280 12.52 -7.68 9.36
N GLY A 281 12.89 -6.44 9.06
CA GLY A 281 11.97 -5.43 8.56
C GLY A 281 11.46 -5.74 7.15
N MET A 282 12.36 -6.01 6.20
CA MET A 282 12.00 -6.17 4.80
C MET A 282 11.16 -7.42 4.55
N VAL A 283 11.42 -8.53 5.25
CA VAL A 283 10.58 -9.73 5.16
C VAL A 283 9.19 -9.47 5.74
N ALA A 284 9.11 -8.80 6.89
CA ALA A 284 7.82 -8.44 7.49
C ALA A 284 6.99 -7.57 6.53
N PHE A 285 7.59 -6.51 5.96
CA PHE A 285 6.92 -5.63 5.02
C PHE A 285 6.56 -6.32 3.70
N ALA A 286 7.42 -7.20 3.17
CA ALA A 286 7.14 -7.95 1.95
C ALA A 286 5.96 -8.91 2.14
N ALA A 287 6.03 -9.74 3.19
CA ALA A 287 4.98 -10.69 3.52
C ALA A 287 3.64 -9.98 3.75
N TYR A 288 3.66 -8.88 4.51
CA TYR A 288 2.47 -8.09 4.77
C TYR A 288 1.93 -7.39 3.53
N GLY A 289 2.76 -6.73 2.74
CA GLY A 289 2.33 -6.04 1.51
C GLY A 289 1.71 -7.00 0.49
N ILE A 290 2.29 -8.19 0.32
CA ILE A 290 1.74 -9.25 -0.54
C ILE A 290 0.40 -9.76 0.01
N ALA A 291 0.34 -10.09 1.31
CA ALA A 291 -0.88 -10.58 1.94
C ALA A 291 -2.00 -9.53 1.87
N LEU A 292 -1.68 -8.25 2.09
CA LEU A 292 -2.62 -7.14 2.00
C LEU A 292 -3.15 -6.96 0.58
N THR A 293 -2.30 -7.11 -0.45
CA THR A 293 -2.72 -7.09 -1.86
C THR A 293 -3.72 -8.22 -2.16
N ILE A 294 -3.42 -9.44 -1.70
CA ILE A 294 -4.29 -10.61 -1.90
C ILE A 294 -5.60 -10.45 -1.12
N ALA A 295 -5.53 -10.00 0.14
CA ALA A 295 -6.67 -9.77 1.00
C ALA A 295 -7.58 -8.65 0.47
N ALA A 296 -7.02 -7.53 0.02
CA ALA A 296 -7.75 -6.43 -0.60
C ALA A 296 -8.49 -6.90 -1.86
N ARG A 297 -7.83 -7.66 -2.74
CA ARG A 297 -8.47 -8.26 -3.92
C ARG A 297 -9.61 -9.20 -3.52
N SER A 298 -9.38 -10.07 -2.55
CA SER A 298 -10.39 -11.03 -2.07
C SER A 298 -11.58 -10.29 -1.46
N TYR A 299 -11.33 -9.31 -0.60
CA TYR A 299 -12.36 -8.48 0.04
C TYR A 299 -13.20 -7.73 -1.00
N TRP A 300 -12.56 -7.14 -2.00
CA TRP A 300 -13.24 -6.46 -3.11
C TRP A 300 -14.14 -7.40 -3.91
N LEU A 301 -13.74 -8.65 -4.15
CA LEU A 301 -14.58 -9.64 -4.82
C LEU A 301 -15.77 -10.11 -3.96
N ARG A 302 -15.60 -10.18 -2.64
CA ARG A 302 -16.68 -10.57 -1.71
C ARG A 302 -17.69 -9.45 -1.47
N THR A 303 -17.28 -8.19 -1.55
CA THR A 303 -18.12 -7.01 -1.32
C THR A 303 -18.73 -6.38 -2.58
N ARG A 304 -18.40 -6.91 -3.76
CA ARG A 304 -19.06 -6.51 -5.02
C ARG A 304 -20.53 -6.94 -5.03
N PRO A 305 -21.45 -6.10 -5.56
CA PRO A 305 -22.83 -6.50 -5.81
C PRO A 305 -22.86 -7.76 -6.68
N ALA A 306 -23.68 -8.74 -6.29
CA ALA A 306 -23.90 -9.93 -7.10
C ALA A 306 -24.94 -9.59 -8.19
N ARG A 307 -24.66 -10.00 -9.43
CA ARG A 307 -25.66 -10.00 -10.50
C ARG A 307 -26.68 -11.07 -10.15
N GLN A 308 -27.93 -10.69 -9.90
CA GLN A 308 -29.02 -11.66 -9.90
C GLN A 308 -29.08 -12.28 -11.30
N ARG A 309 -28.96 -13.60 -11.40
CA ARG A 309 -29.51 -14.29 -12.57
C ARG A 309 -31.03 -14.07 -12.49
N PRO A 310 -31.72 -13.76 -13.61
CA PRO A 310 -33.16 -13.88 -13.64
C PRO A 310 -33.48 -15.27 -13.11
N THR A 311 -34.15 -15.33 -11.96
CA THR A 311 -34.82 -16.56 -11.57
C THR A 311 -35.76 -16.85 -12.72
N ASP A 312 -35.61 -18.01 -13.37
CA ASP A 312 -36.65 -18.51 -14.26
C ASP A 312 -37.96 -18.40 -13.49
N GLY A 313 -38.83 -17.50 -13.97
CA GLY A 313 -40.16 -17.34 -13.40
C GLY A 313 -40.87 -18.71 -13.39
N PRO A 314 -41.87 -18.91 -12.52
CA PRO A 314 -42.63 -20.15 -12.51
C PRO A 314 -43.03 -20.50 -13.94
N ARG A 315 -42.61 -21.68 -14.43
CA ARG A 315 -42.98 -22.16 -15.75
C ARG A 315 -44.50 -22.18 -15.79
N ASP A 316 -45.06 -21.30 -16.60
CA ASP A 316 -46.49 -21.23 -16.85
C ASP A 316 -46.96 -22.59 -17.41
N PRO A 317 -47.80 -23.36 -16.68
CA PRO A 317 -48.23 -24.69 -17.11
C PRO A 317 -49.19 -24.65 -18.30
N THR A 318 -49.54 -23.48 -18.85
CA THR A 318 -50.51 -23.36 -19.94
C THR A 318 -49.93 -23.52 -21.35
N ARG A 319 -48.60 -23.69 -21.51
CA ARG A 319 -47.95 -23.88 -22.83
C ARG A 319 -47.83 -25.33 -23.33
N ALA A 320 -48.64 -26.24 -22.80
CA ALA A 320 -48.78 -27.60 -23.31
C ALA A 320 -50.25 -27.91 -23.59
N ARG A 321 -50.83 -27.22 -24.58
CA ARG A 321 -51.99 -27.67 -25.35
C ARG A 321 -51.86 -27.19 -26.78
#